data_AF-A0A837IB86-F1
#
_entry.id   AF-A0A837IB86-F1
#
_cell.length_a   1.000
_cell.length_b   1.000
_cell.length_c   1.000
_cell.angle_alpha   90.00
_cell.angle_beta   90.00
_cell.angle_gamma   90.00
#
_symmetry.space_group_name_H-M   'P 1'
#
loop_
_entity.id
_entity.type
_entity.pdbx_description
1 polymer ?
#
loop_
_entity_poly.entity_id
_entity_poly.type
_entity_poly.pdbx_seq_one_letter_code
_entity_poly.pdbx_strand_id
1 'polypeptide(L)'
;MEDSNTVPTETKKKFNPVYVIGGLIVLGVAVALIVSGNRKKDQQGTEAVKNDIPNVQTSAVVSPVKEFTVNGSSFDFDPKTVTVNKGDTVKITFVDGDGTHDLVVEGYNVSTKRLSGGGSDTIQFIADKTGSFEYYCSVSNHRDLGMKGVLVVQ
;
A
#
# COMPACT_ATOMS: atom_id res chain seq x y z
N MET A 1 -60.26 1.89 17.25
CA MET A 1 -59.92 3.18 17.89
C MET A 1 -58.43 3.08 18.24
N GLU A 2 -57.54 2.84 17.28
CA GLU A 2 -57.05 3.87 16.32
C GLU A 2 -56.71 5.15 17.09
N ASP A 3 -55.44 5.51 17.23
CA ASP A 3 -54.78 6.26 16.15
C ASP A 3 -53.24 6.07 16.08
N SER A 4 -52.83 5.60 14.89
CA SER A 4 -51.73 6.09 14.03
C SER A 4 -50.36 6.51 14.60
N ASN A 5 -49.38 5.66 14.30
CA ASN A 5 -48.04 5.98 13.78
C ASN A 5 -47.86 7.37 13.16
N THR A 6 -46.75 8.03 13.46
CA THR A 6 -45.88 8.64 12.43
C THR A 6 -44.44 8.73 12.93
N VAL A 7 -43.57 7.97 12.29
CA VAL A 7 -42.10 8.04 12.42
C VAL A 7 -41.62 9.25 11.60
N PRO A 8 -40.78 10.15 12.13
CA PRO A 8 -40.22 11.23 11.35
C PRO A 8 -39.21 10.70 10.33
N THR A 9 -39.42 11.06 9.07
CA THR A 9 -38.63 10.70 7.89
C THR A 9 -37.26 11.38 7.86
N GLU A 10 -36.19 10.59 7.75
CA GLU A 10 -34.83 11.08 7.47
C GLU A 10 -34.74 11.65 6.05
N THR A 11 -34.35 12.92 5.94
CA THR A 11 -34.13 13.59 4.65
C THR A 11 -32.73 13.26 4.12
N LYS A 12 -32.63 12.42 3.09
CA LYS A 12 -31.37 12.15 2.38
C LYS A 12 -30.82 13.42 1.74
N LYS A 13 -29.63 13.86 2.18
CA LYS A 13 -28.89 14.98 1.57
C LYS A 13 -28.19 14.50 0.29
N LYS A 14 -28.49 15.16 -0.83
CA LYS A 14 -27.99 14.86 -2.18
C LYS A 14 -26.54 15.31 -2.33
N PHE A 15 -25.66 14.41 -2.77
CA PHE A 15 -24.28 14.70 -3.16
C PHE A 15 -24.19 14.92 -4.67
N ASN A 16 -23.59 16.04 -5.09
CA ASN A 16 -23.28 16.35 -6.49
C ASN A 16 -21.78 16.08 -6.75
N PRO A 17 -21.38 15.11 -7.58
CA PRO A 17 -19.98 14.92 -7.94
C PRO A 17 -19.62 15.76 -9.17
N VAL A 18 -18.85 16.83 -8.97
CA VAL A 18 -18.15 17.51 -10.07
C VAL A 18 -16.86 16.75 -10.35
N TYR A 19 -16.86 16.00 -11.45
CA TYR A 19 -15.67 15.43 -12.09
C TYR A 19 -14.82 16.57 -12.67
N VAL A 20 -13.55 16.67 -12.27
CA VAL A 20 -12.55 17.44 -13.04
C VAL A 20 -11.46 16.48 -13.50
N ILE A 21 -11.59 16.13 -14.77
CA ILE A 21 -10.60 15.46 -15.62
C ILE A 21 -9.51 16.49 -15.93
N GLY A 22 -8.24 16.09 -15.92
CA GLY A 22 -7.17 16.97 -16.39
C GLY A 22 -5.77 16.40 -16.20
N GLY A 23 -5.37 15.50 -17.10
CA GLY A 23 -3.96 15.14 -17.26
C GLY A 23 -3.13 16.30 -17.79
N LEU A 24 -1.87 16.39 -17.38
CA LEU A 24 -0.86 17.25 -17.99
C LEU A 24 0.43 16.47 -18.16
N ILE A 25 0.68 16.16 -19.44
CA ILE A 25 1.88 15.53 -19.98
C ILE A 25 3.02 16.55 -19.88
N VAL A 26 4.08 16.21 -19.15
CA VAL A 26 5.29 17.04 -19.09
C VAL A 26 6.19 16.65 -20.27
N LEU A 27 6.20 17.49 -21.30
CA LEU A 27 7.13 17.44 -22.43
C LEU A 27 8.52 17.88 -21.96
N GLY A 28 9.41 16.93 -21.69
CA GLY A 28 10.83 17.21 -21.44
C GLY A 28 11.62 17.25 -22.74
N VAL A 29 11.71 18.42 -23.38
CA VAL A 29 12.67 18.65 -24.47
C VAL A 29 13.92 19.29 -23.87
N ALA A 30 15.00 18.51 -23.76
CA ALA A 30 16.34 19.04 -23.49
C ALA A 30 17.22 18.78 -24.71
N VAL A 31 17.43 19.83 -25.49
CA VAL A 31 18.41 19.91 -26.58
C VAL A 31 19.77 20.18 -25.95
N ALA A 32 20.75 19.32 -26.21
CA ALA A 32 22.16 19.62 -25.99
C ALA A 32 22.97 19.22 -27.23
N LEU A 33 23.19 20.21 -28.10
CA LEU A 33 24.25 20.19 -29.10
C LEU A 33 25.53 20.75 -28.46
N ILE A 34 26.69 20.32 -29.01
CA ILE A 34 28.07 20.88 -28.96
C ILE A 34 29.05 19.82 -28.45
N VAL A 35 30.25 19.55 -28.99
CA VAL A 35 30.98 19.82 -30.25
C VAL A 35 32.17 18.84 -30.21
N SER A 36 32.61 18.41 -31.40
CA SER A 36 33.76 17.56 -31.72
C SER A 36 35.09 17.86 -31.01
N GLY A 37 35.89 16.81 -30.77
CA GLY A 37 37.31 16.92 -30.43
C GLY A 37 38.08 15.59 -30.46
N ASN A 38 38.59 15.19 -31.63
CA ASN A 38 39.56 14.10 -31.78
C ASN A 38 40.98 14.60 -31.42
N ARG A 39 41.66 13.97 -30.45
CA ARG A 39 43.15 13.89 -30.42
C ARG A 39 43.59 12.56 -29.80
N LYS A 40 44.24 11.72 -30.61
CA LYS A 40 45.11 10.63 -30.15
C LYS A 40 46.41 11.23 -29.60
N LYS A 41 46.90 10.70 -28.47
CA LYS A 41 48.33 10.53 -28.21
C LYS A 41 48.52 9.28 -27.36
N ASP A 42 49.33 8.38 -27.90
CA ASP A 42 49.97 7.27 -27.19
C ASP A 42 50.76 7.82 -25.98
N GLN A 43 50.94 7.01 -24.94
CA GLN A 43 52.26 6.69 -24.34
C GLN A 43 52.09 5.61 -23.26
N GLN A 44 53.12 4.76 -23.24
CA GLN A 44 53.29 3.52 -22.53
C GLN A 44 54.05 3.74 -21.21
N GLY A 45 53.69 2.99 -20.17
CA GLY A 45 54.63 2.57 -19.10
C GLY A 45 54.41 3.16 -17.70
N THR A 46 54.06 2.26 -16.76
CA THR A 46 54.62 2.09 -15.38
C THR A 46 54.51 3.30 -14.42
N GLU A 47 53.99 3.24 -13.19
CA GLU A 47 54.15 2.27 -12.09
C GLU A 47 52.99 2.37 -11.09
N ALA A 48 52.87 1.37 -10.23
CA ALA A 48 51.77 1.13 -9.30
C ALA A 48 51.57 2.21 -8.22
N VAL A 49 50.31 2.65 -8.06
CA VAL A 49 49.74 2.99 -6.75
C VAL A 49 48.35 2.36 -6.69
N LYS A 50 48.29 1.18 -6.07
CA LYS A 50 47.05 0.45 -5.78
C LYS A 50 46.35 1.15 -4.61
N ASN A 51 45.59 2.20 -4.91
CA ASN A 51 44.63 2.75 -3.97
C ASN A 51 43.39 1.86 -3.99
N ASP A 52 43.44 0.76 -3.21
CA ASP A 52 42.28 -0.04 -2.85
C ASP A 52 41.36 0.81 -1.96
N ILE A 53 40.59 1.71 -2.57
CA ILE A 53 39.36 2.20 -1.96
C ILE A 53 38.37 1.04 -2.07
N PRO A 54 37.90 0.43 -0.96
CA PRO A 54 36.71 -0.40 -1.07
C PRO A 54 35.60 0.57 -1.46
N ASN A 55 35.24 0.52 -2.74
CA ASN A 55 33.95 0.99 -3.23
C ASN A 55 32.90 0.14 -2.52
N VAL A 56 32.56 0.53 -1.29
CA VAL A 56 31.40 0.01 -0.57
C VAL A 56 30.19 0.57 -1.30
N GLN A 57 29.90 -0.02 -2.46
CA GLN A 57 28.57 -0.08 -2.99
C GLN A 57 27.78 -0.90 -1.97
N THR A 58 27.28 -0.20 -0.95
CA THR A 58 26.09 -0.61 -0.22
C THR A 58 24.97 -0.62 -1.25
N SER A 59 24.92 -1.70 -2.04
CA SER A 59 23.73 -2.14 -2.72
C SER A 59 22.73 -2.36 -1.61
N ALA A 60 21.91 -1.34 -1.34
CA ALA A 60 20.76 -1.49 -0.49
C ALA A 60 20.00 -2.70 -1.04
N VAL A 61 20.00 -3.80 -0.29
CA VAL A 61 19.22 -4.98 -0.63
C VAL A 61 17.77 -4.54 -0.46
N VAL A 62 17.19 -4.04 -1.54
CA VAL A 62 15.78 -3.66 -1.58
C VAL A 62 15.04 -4.99 -1.55
N SER A 63 14.63 -5.41 -0.35
CA SER A 63 13.87 -6.64 -0.17
C SER A 63 12.58 -6.51 -0.98
N PRO A 64 12.20 -7.53 -1.76
CA PRO A 64 11.03 -7.44 -2.63
C PRO A 64 9.76 -7.18 -1.80
N VAL A 65 8.92 -6.26 -2.26
CA VAL A 65 7.62 -5.99 -1.64
C VAL A 65 6.69 -7.18 -1.87
N LYS A 66 6.08 -7.70 -0.81
CA LYS A 66 5.04 -8.72 -0.86
C LYS A 66 3.68 -8.04 -0.94
N GLU A 67 3.04 -8.14 -2.09
CA GLU A 67 1.74 -7.52 -2.34
C GLU A 67 0.59 -8.53 -2.15
N PHE A 68 -0.46 -8.10 -1.46
CA PHE A 68 -1.67 -8.87 -1.23
C PHE A 68 -2.90 -8.01 -1.52
N THR A 69 -3.94 -8.65 -2.04
CA THR A 69 -5.29 -8.07 -2.07
C THR A 69 -6.14 -8.79 -1.03
N VAL A 70 -6.79 -8.03 -0.16
CA VAL A 70 -7.78 -8.54 0.81
C VAL A 70 -9.13 -7.96 0.44
N ASN A 71 -10.08 -8.81 0.09
CA ASN A 71 -11.46 -8.44 -0.18
C ASN A 71 -12.27 -8.48 1.11
N GLY A 72 -13.03 -7.43 1.38
CA GLY A 72 -14.01 -7.37 2.45
C GLY A 72 -15.41 -7.61 1.91
N SER A 73 -16.20 -8.37 2.66
CA SER A 73 -17.65 -8.46 2.47
C SER A 73 -18.32 -8.54 3.84
N SER A 74 -19.64 -8.71 3.87
CA SER A 74 -20.46 -8.82 5.08
C SER A 74 -19.83 -9.71 6.17
N PHE A 75 -19.15 -9.06 7.11
CA PHE A 75 -18.42 -9.65 8.24
C PHE A 75 -17.27 -10.61 7.88
N ASP A 76 -16.73 -10.52 6.67
CA ASP A 76 -15.76 -11.49 6.17
C ASP A 76 -14.56 -10.84 5.45
N PHE A 77 -13.43 -11.55 5.44
CA PHE A 77 -12.24 -11.18 4.70
C PHE A 77 -11.73 -12.37 3.90
N ASP A 78 -11.34 -12.12 2.65
CA ASP A 78 -10.68 -13.09 1.78
C ASP A 78 -9.37 -12.48 1.21
N PRO A 79 -8.20 -13.09 1.43
CA PRO A 79 -7.98 -14.31 2.18
C PRO A 79 -8.20 -14.14 3.69
N LYS A 80 -8.41 -15.25 4.40
CA LYS A 80 -8.40 -15.33 5.87
C LYS A 80 -7.02 -15.41 6.50
N THR A 81 -6.00 -15.72 5.69
CA THR A 81 -4.62 -15.84 6.16
C THR A 81 -3.67 -15.25 5.13
N VAL A 82 -2.74 -14.43 5.61
CA VAL A 82 -1.61 -13.89 4.86
C VAL A 82 -0.34 -14.38 5.53
N THR A 83 0.58 -14.99 4.79
CA THR A 83 1.85 -15.50 5.32
C THR A 83 3.03 -14.77 4.69
N VAL A 84 3.92 -14.26 5.52
CA VAL A 84 5.14 -13.52 5.14
C VAL A 84 6.30 -13.91 6.04
N ASN A 85 7.52 -13.55 5.64
CA ASN A 85 8.69 -13.74 6.49
C ASN A 85 9.00 -12.46 7.27
N LYS A 86 9.64 -12.60 8.43
CA LYS A 86 10.16 -11.45 9.16
C LYS A 86 11.09 -10.62 8.27
N GLY A 87 10.85 -9.31 8.23
CA GLY A 87 11.59 -8.34 7.42
C GLY A 87 11.02 -8.10 6.03
N ASP A 88 10.00 -8.86 5.61
CA ASP A 88 9.28 -8.56 4.38
C ASP A 88 8.63 -7.18 4.47
N THR A 89 8.73 -6.40 3.38
CA THR A 89 7.87 -5.24 3.19
C THR A 89 6.53 -5.73 2.67
N VAL A 90 5.50 -5.62 3.49
CA VAL A 90 4.14 -6.09 3.19
C VAL A 90 3.31 -4.92 2.70
N LYS A 91 2.65 -5.10 1.55
CA LYS A 91 1.70 -4.15 0.99
C LYS A 91 0.35 -4.82 0.82
N ILE A 92 -0.65 -4.37 1.57
CA ILE A 92 -2.01 -4.91 1.53
C ILE A 92 -2.90 -3.87 0.86
N THR A 93 -3.52 -4.25 -0.25
CA THR A 93 -4.65 -3.51 -0.84
C THR A 93 -5.94 -4.12 -0.33
N PHE A 94 -6.67 -3.35 0.46
CA PHE A 94 -8.01 -3.73 0.90
C PHE A 94 -9.05 -3.23 -0.11
N VAL A 95 -9.98 -4.10 -0.50
CA VAL A 95 -11.10 -3.81 -1.39
C VAL A 95 -12.39 -4.11 -0.66
N ASP A 96 -13.23 -3.09 -0.46
CA ASP A 96 -14.54 -3.18 0.19
C ASP A 96 -15.59 -3.61 -0.83
N GLY A 97 -16.17 -4.80 -0.71
CA GLY A 97 -17.16 -5.34 -1.65
C GLY A 97 -18.61 -4.94 -1.37
N ASP A 98 -18.93 -4.68 -0.11
CA ASP A 98 -20.26 -4.24 0.35
C ASP A 98 -20.14 -3.44 1.65
N GLY A 99 -21.25 -2.88 2.14
CA GLY A 99 -21.29 -2.32 3.49
C GLY A 99 -20.33 -1.15 3.73
N THR A 100 -19.69 -1.15 4.90
CA THR A 100 -18.69 -0.16 5.27
C THR A 100 -17.65 -0.80 6.18
N HIS A 101 -16.46 -1.00 5.64
CA HIS A 101 -15.39 -1.74 6.30
C HIS A 101 -14.05 -1.01 6.28
N ASP A 102 -13.16 -1.47 7.13
CA ASP A 102 -11.75 -1.11 7.16
C ASP A 102 -10.94 -2.37 7.49
N LEU A 103 -9.62 -2.26 7.37
CA LEU A 103 -8.69 -3.30 7.76
C LEU A 103 -7.64 -2.69 8.68
N VAL A 104 -7.58 -3.17 9.92
CA VAL A 104 -6.55 -2.85 10.91
C VAL A 104 -5.66 -4.06 11.10
N VAL A 105 -4.33 -3.88 11.13
CA VAL A 105 -3.39 -4.95 11.46
C VAL A 105 -2.89 -4.78 12.89
N GLU A 106 -3.32 -5.67 13.78
CA GLU A 106 -2.94 -5.64 15.20
C GLU A 106 -1.42 -5.78 15.37
N GLY A 107 -0.86 -5.06 16.34
CA GLY A 107 0.57 -5.04 16.59
C GLY A 107 1.38 -4.16 15.63
N TYR A 108 0.91 -3.84 14.43
CA TYR A 108 1.64 -2.98 13.49
C TYR A 108 1.17 -1.51 13.49
N ASN A 109 0.06 -1.20 14.15
CA ASN A 109 -0.52 0.14 14.23
C ASN A 109 -0.73 0.78 12.83
N VAL A 110 -1.14 -0.05 11.87
CA VAL A 110 -1.49 0.36 10.51
C VAL A 110 -2.93 -0.02 10.22
N SER A 111 -3.62 0.85 9.51
CA SER A 111 -5.00 0.64 9.10
C SER A 111 -5.30 1.33 7.79
N THR A 112 -6.23 0.79 7.04
CA THR A 112 -6.84 1.52 5.91
C THR A 112 -7.73 2.63 6.44
N LYS A 113 -8.14 3.54 5.55
CA LYS A 113 -9.34 4.34 5.80
C LYS A 113 -10.57 3.44 5.87
N ARG A 114 -11.64 3.96 6.45
CA ARG A 114 -12.97 3.35 6.38
C ARG A 114 -13.55 3.57 4.97
N LEU A 115 -13.88 2.47 4.31
CA LEU A 115 -14.36 2.40 2.94
C LEU A 115 -15.85 2.07 2.92
N SER A 116 -16.51 2.44 1.83
CA SER A 116 -17.89 2.08 1.55
C SER A 116 -18.12 2.00 0.04
N GLY A 117 -18.95 1.06 -0.39
CA GLY A 117 -19.53 1.06 -1.74
C GLY A 117 -18.53 0.72 -2.85
N GLY A 118 -17.68 -0.28 -2.64
CA GLY A 118 -16.75 -0.74 -3.69
C GLY A 118 -15.37 -0.09 -3.64
N GLY A 119 -15.07 0.68 -2.60
CA GLY A 119 -13.82 1.43 -2.49
C GLY A 119 -12.60 0.54 -2.21
N SER A 120 -11.41 1.10 -2.40
CA SER A 120 -10.15 0.45 -2.01
C SER A 120 -9.20 1.41 -1.32
N ASP A 121 -8.28 0.84 -0.54
CA ASP A 121 -7.17 1.56 0.08
C ASP A 121 -5.97 0.62 0.28
N THR A 122 -4.76 1.18 0.31
CA THR A 122 -3.53 0.38 0.42
C THR A 122 -2.71 0.81 1.62
N ILE A 123 -2.31 -0.15 2.43
CA ILE A 123 -1.34 0.03 3.53
C ILE A 123 -0.04 -0.69 3.21
N GLN A 124 1.07 -0.17 3.73
CA GLN A 124 2.38 -0.78 3.59
C GLN A 124 3.16 -0.67 4.90
N PHE A 125 3.78 -1.77 5.33
CA PHE A 125 4.55 -1.85 6.56
C PHE A 125 5.64 -2.92 6.45
N ILE A 126 6.59 -2.92 7.38
CA ILE A 126 7.61 -3.97 7.50
C ILE A 126 7.12 -4.99 8.53
N ALA A 127 7.08 -6.27 8.18
CA ALA A 127 6.77 -7.37 9.10
C ALA A 127 7.95 -7.65 10.05
N ASP A 128 8.20 -6.76 11.00
CA ASP A 128 9.38 -6.75 11.86
C ASP A 128 9.31 -7.69 13.08
N LYS A 129 8.16 -8.35 13.31
CA LYS A 129 7.93 -9.25 14.45
C LYS A 129 7.36 -10.58 13.98
N THR A 130 7.96 -11.68 14.42
CA THR A 130 7.43 -13.03 14.20
C THR A 130 6.20 -13.28 15.07
N GLY A 131 5.31 -14.15 14.61
CA GLY A 131 4.09 -14.54 15.30
C GLY A 131 2.85 -14.46 14.43
N SER A 132 1.69 -14.57 15.07
CA SER A 132 0.38 -14.43 14.44
C SER A 132 -0.26 -13.13 14.91
N PHE A 133 -0.64 -12.28 13.97
CA PHE A 133 -1.26 -10.98 14.20
C PHE A 133 -2.64 -10.98 13.56
N GLU A 134 -3.67 -10.63 14.33
CA GLU A 134 -5.01 -10.52 13.76
C GLU A 134 -5.08 -9.27 12.89
N TYR A 135 -5.67 -9.38 11.70
CA TYR A 135 -6.22 -8.22 11.02
C TYR A 135 -7.74 -8.26 11.09
N TYR A 136 -8.36 -7.13 11.39
CA TYR A 136 -9.78 -7.06 11.72
C TYR A 136 -10.43 -5.78 11.21
N CYS A 137 -11.76 -5.79 11.13
CA CYS A 137 -12.55 -4.58 10.89
C CYS A 137 -12.88 -3.90 12.23
N SER A 138 -12.52 -2.62 12.38
CA SER A 138 -12.73 -1.84 13.61
C SER A 138 -14.14 -1.29 13.78
N VAL A 139 -15.00 -1.55 12.80
CA VAL A 139 -16.35 -1.01 12.72
C VAL A 139 -17.25 -1.70 13.74
N SER A 140 -17.60 -0.97 14.79
CA SER A 140 -18.53 -1.43 15.82
C SER A 140 -18.16 -2.83 16.33
N ASN A 141 -19.04 -3.83 16.20
CA ASN A 141 -18.82 -5.21 16.61
C ASN A 141 -18.45 -6.15 15.44
N HIS A 142 -18.02 -5.63 14.27
CA HIS A 142 -17.71 -6.47 13.11
C HIS A 142 -16.60 -7.50 13.41
N ARG A 143 -15.57 -7.10 14.17
CA ARG A 143 -14.53 -8.01 14.68
C ARG A 143 -15.13 -9.17 15.49
N ASP A 144 -16.05 -8.86 16.40
CA ASP A 144 -16.71 -9.85 17.27
C ASP A 144 -17.64 -10.78 16.48
N LEU A 145 -18.22 -10.27 15.39
CA LEU A 145 -19.02 -11.04 14.43
C LEU A 145 -18.18 -11.92 13.48
N GLY A 146 -16.85 -11.86 13.57
CA GLY A 146 -15.94 -12.73 12.80
C GLY A 146 -15.21 -12.05 11.65
N MET A 147 -15.34 -10.72 11.50
CA MET A 147 -14.63 -9.96 10.47
C MET A 147 -13.17 -9.74 10.83
N LYS A 148 -12.45 -10.85 10.72
CA LYS A 148 -11.03 -10.96 11.04
C LYS A 148 -10.37 -12.05 10.20
N GLY A 149 -9.07 -11.90 10.05
CA GLY A 149 -8.14 -12.90 9.53
C GLY A 149 -6.79 -12.79 10.25
N VAL A 150 -5.81 -13.54 9.78
CA VAL A 150 -4.51 -13.67 10.47
C VAL A 150 -3.36 -13.39 9.52
N LEU A 151 -2.48 -12.47 9.90
CA LEU A 151 -1.15 -12.31 9.35
C LEU A 151 -0.19 -13.23 10.13
N VAL A 152 0.40 -14.19 9.45
CA VAL A 152 1.45 -15.07 9.98
C VAL A 152 2.81 -14.55 9.52
N VAL A 153 3.68 -14.24 10.47
CA VAL A 153 5.05 -13.82 10.23
C VAL A 153 6.00 -14.90 10.78
N GLN A 154 6.72 -15.56 9.89
CA GLN A 154 7.68 -16.62 10.23
C GLN A 154 9.14 -16.16 10.19
#